data_AF-A0A7S1CHD7-F1
#
_entry.id   AF-A0A7S1CHD7-F1
#
_cell.length_a   1.000
_cell.length_b   1.000
_cell.length_c   1.000
_cell.angle_alpha   90.00
_cell.angle_beta   90.00
_cell.angle_gamma   90.00
#
_symmetry.space_group_name_H-M   'P 1'
#
loop_
_entity.id
_entity.type
_entity.pdbx_description
1 polymer ?
#
loop_
_entity_poly.entity_id
_entity_poly.type
_entity_poly.pdbx_seq_one_letter_code
_entity_poly.pdbx_strand_id
1 'polypeptide(L)'
;MVMQNLGYFQLQAKPGVWDVRLAPGRGKELYELVVPTASSADGGGLQWLGYGRGGADDEGTVADARTAVVSDFTGPITQLRVRKRAGKELEPLLEQPAEEGDGAG
;
A
#
# COMPACT_ATOMS: atom_id res chain seq x y z
N MET A 1 -9.68 -4.14 2.60
CA MET A 1 -10.02 -2.71 2.74
C MET A 1 -8.90 -2.03 3.50
N VAL A 2 -8.64 -0.75 3.20
CA VAL A 2 -7.63 0.07 3.88
C VAL A 2 -8.36 1.17 4.62
N MET A 3 -8.04 1.38 5.90
CA MET A 3 -8.66 2.44 6.71
C MET A 3 -8.09 3.81 6.33
N GLN A 4 -8.93 4.84 6.32
CA GLN A 4 -8.50 6.23 6.03
C GLN A 4 -7.42 6.75 6.99
N ASN A 5 -7.47 6.31 8.24
CA ASN A 5 -6.49 6.69 9.25
C ASN A 5 -5.22 5.87 9.03
N LEU A 6 -4.17 6.51 8.50
CA LEU A 6 -2.81 5.98 8.32
C LEU A 6 -2.67 4.83 7.29
N GLY A 7 -3.71 4.48 6.54
CA GLY A 7 -3.60 3.47 5.50
C GLY A 7 -3.37 2.04 6.03
N TYR A 8 -3.84 1.75 7.25
CA TYR A 8 -3.65 0.44 7.87
C TYR A 8 -4.53 -0.64 7.23
N PHE A 9 -3.97 -1.85 7.13
CA PHE A 9 -4.68 -3.06 6.72
C PHE A 9 -4.15 -4.26 7.52
N GLN A 10 -5.03 -5.24 7.76
CA GLN A 10 -4.69 -6.50 8.41
C GLN A 10 -5.10 -7.66 7.51
N LEU A 11 -4.20 -8.61 7.32
CA LEU A 11 -4.47 -9.85 6.60
C LEU A 11 -4.47 -11.01 7.61
N GLN A 12 -5.50 -11.85 7.57
CA GLN A 12 -5.49 -13.11 8.30
C GLN A 12 -4.78 -14.16 7.45
N ALA A 13 -3.54 -14.48 7.80
CA ALA A 13 -2.71 -15.43 7.08
C ALA A 13 -2.10 -16.46 8.04
N LYS A 14 -1.80 -17.66 7.54
CA LYS A 14 -0.93 -18.64 8.23
C LYS A 14 0.53 -18.40 7.85
N PRO A 15 1.52 -18.89 8.63
CA PRO A 15 2.91 -18.84 8.20
C PRO A 15 3.08 -19.46 6.80
N GLY A 16 3.85 -18.79 5.93
CA GLY A 16 3.99 -19.15 4.53
C GLY A 16 4.47 -17.99 3.65
N VAL A 17 4.50 -18.23 2.35
CA VAL A 17 4.84 -17.24 1.33
C VAL A 17 3.56 -16.80 0.63
N TRP A 18 3.34 -15.49 0.55
CA TRP A 18 2.10 -14.89 0.06
C TRP A 18 2.40 -13.82 -0.99
N ASP A 19 1.61 -13.76 -2.06
CA ASP A 19 1.64 -12.64 -2.99
C ASP A 19 0.53 -11.63 -2.64
N VAL A 20 0.93 -10.41 -2.28
CA VAL A 20 0.01 -9.33 -1.94
C VAL A 20 -0.17 -8.42 -3.15
N ARG A 21 -1.43 -8.18 -3.52
CA ARG A 21 -1.85 -7.39 -4.69
C ARG A 21 -2.92 -6.36 -4.32
N LEU A 22 -3.01 -5.29 -5.10
CA LEU A 22 -4.18 -4.42 -5.07
C LEU A 22 -5.41 -5.18 -5.59
N ALA A 23 -6.46 -5.24 -4.79
CA ALA A 23 -7.74 -5.85 -5.16
C ALA A 23 -8.37 -5.12 -6.36
N PRO A 24 -9.15 -5.82 -7.21
CA PRO A 24 -9.85 -5.19 -8.32
C PRO A 24 -10.81 -4.10 -7.84
N GLY A 25 -10.99 -3.07 -8.66
CA GLY A 25 -11.86 -1.91 -8.40
C GLY A 25 -11.09 -0.58 -8.36
N ARG A 26 -11.75 0.44 -7.79
CA ARG A 26 -11.29 1.85 -7.83
C ARG A 26 -9.86 2.05 -7.34
N GLY A 27 -9.44 1.31 -6.31
CA GLY A 27 -8.06 1.36 -5.81
C GLY A 27 -7.02 0.96 -6.86
N LYS A 28 -7.26 -0.11 -7.64
CA LYS A 28 -6.34 -0.58 -8.69
C LYS A 28 -6.34 0.35 -9.91
N GLU A 29 -7.45 1.02 -10.19
CA GLU A 29 -7.59 2.02 -11.26
C GLU A 29 -6.81 3.30 -10.96
N LEU A 30 -6.73 3.69 -9.69
CA LEU A 30 -6.10 4.95 -9.28
C LEU A 30 -4.64 4.77 -8.86
N TYR A 31 -4.30 3.62 -8.29
CA TYR A 31 -3.00 3.38 -7.69
C TYR A 31 -2.28 2.19 -8.31
N GLU A 32 -0.96 2.22 -8.20
CA GLU A 32 -0.07 1.11 -8.52
C GLU A 32 0.88 0.83 -7.35
N LEU A 33 1.22 -0.45 -7.19
CA LEU A 33 2.11 -0.90 -6.12
C LEU A 33 3.55 -0.57 -6.52
N VAL A 34 4.29 -0.01 -5.57
CA VAL A 34 5.71 0.36 -5.74
C VAL A 34 6.53 -0.54 -4.84
N VAL A 35 7.52 -1.21 -5.43
CA VAL A 35 8.51 -2.01 -4.69
C VAL A 35 9.88 -1.34 -4.78
N PRO A 36 10.70 -1.35 -3.71
CA PRO A 36 12.03 -0.78 -3.77
C PRO A 36 12.89 -1.44 -4.86
N THR A 37 13.72 -0.65 -5.54
CA THR A 37 14.67 -1.19 -6.55
C THR A 37 15.78 -2.01 -5.89
N ALA A 38 16.16 -1.64 -4.66
CA ALA A 38 17.01 -2.45 -3.79
C ALA A 38 16.18 -3.58 -3.17
N SER A 39 16.07 -4.67 -3.92
CA SER A 39 15.56 -5.95 -3.43
C SER A 39 16.51 -6.47 -2.33
N SER A 40 16.32 -6.08 -1.07
CA SER A 40 16.84 -6.92 0.01
C SER A 40 15.96 -8.17 -0.01
N ALA A 41 16.63 -9.30 -0.25
CA ALA A 41 16.02 -10.62 -0.41
C ALA A 41 15.40 -11.16 0.88
N ASP A 42 15.44 -10.39 1.95
CA ASP A 42 15.04 -10.77 3.28
C ASP A 42 13.61 -10.30 3.48
N GLY A 43 12.67 -11.26 3.53
CA GLY A 43 11.25 -11.03 3.81
C GLY A 43 10.93 -10.43 5.19
N GLY A 44 11.83 -9.63 5.76
CA GLY A 44 11.65 -8.85 6.97
C GLY A 44 11.10 -7.46 6.66
N GLY A 45 9.87 -7.20 7.14
CA GLY A 45 9.09 -5.98 6.92
C GLY A 45 9.69 -4.64 7.37
N LEU A 46 10.97 -4.54 7.76
CA LEU A 46 11.57 -3.28 8.26
C LEU A 46 12.70 -2.69 7.41
N GLN A 47 13.15 -3.31 6.31
CA GLN A 47 14.21 -2.68 5.48
C GLN A 47 13.81 -1.29 4.97
N TRP A 48 12.52 -0.98 4.98
CA TRP A 48 11.92 0.23 4.44
C TRP A 48 11.63 1.33 5.50
N LEU A 49 11.75 1.04 6.80
CA LEU A 49 11.62 2.04 7.89
C LEU A 49 12.85 2.94 8.08
N GLY A 50 13.72 3.04 7.06
CA GLY A 50 14.89 3.92 7.09
C GLY A 50 16.16 3.33 7.73
N TYR A 51 16.21 2.01 8.01
CA TYR A 51 17.44 1.33 8.43
C TYR A 51 18.16 0.59 7.28
N GLY A 52 17.60 0.66 6.06
CA GLY A 52 18.16 0.08 4.84
C GLY A 52 18.18 1.08 3.68
N ARG A 53 19.03 0.79 2.69
CA ARG A 53 19.42 1.60 1.51
C ARG A 53 18.25 1.89 0.54
N GLY A 54 17.24 2.62 1.00
CA GLY A 54 16.11 3.08 0.19
C GLY A 54 15.42 4.21 0.92
N GLY A 55 15.90 5.42 0.69
CA GLY A 55 15.38 6.63 1.32
C GLY A 55 13.96 6.98 0.88
N ALA A 56 13.43 8.08 1.42
CA ALA A 56 12.17 8.66 0.96
C ALA A 56 12.18 9.01 -0.53
N ASP A 57 13.37 9.17 -1.12
CA ASP A 57 13.67 9.47 -2.52
C ASP A 57 13.74 8.25 -3.44
N ASP A 58 13.72 7.03 -2.92
CA ASP A 58 13.69 5.83 -3.77
C ASP A 58 12.34 5.74 -4.47
N GLU A 59 12.29 6.13 -5.74
CA GLU A 59 11.06 6.13 -6.55
C GLU A 59 10.46 4.72 -6.71
N GLY A 60 11.29 3.69 -6.50
CA GLY A 60 10.93 2.28 -6.63
C GLY A 60 10.51 1.90 -8.04
N THR A 61 10.20 0.63 -8.24
CA THR A 61 9.66 0.08 -9.49
C THR A 61 8.20 -0.30 -9.31
N VAL A 62 7.42 -0.18 -10.38
CA VAL A 62 6.02 -0.61 -10.37
C VAL A 62 5.97 -2.12 -10.45
N ALA A 63 5.20 -2.73 -9.57
CA ALA A 63 4.94 -4.17 -9.58
C ALA A 63 3.43 -4.45 -9.56
N ASP A 64 3.04 -5.60 -10.09
CA ASP A 64 1.66 -6.08 -9.94
C ASP A 64 1.39 -6.65 -8.54
N ALA A 65 2.41 -7.28 -7.95
CA ALA A 65 2.36 -7.93 -6.65
C ALA A 65 3.67 -7.72 -5.87
N ARG A 66 3.59 -7.83 -4.54
CA ARG A 66 4.74 -7.97 -3.66
C ARG A 66 4.64 -9.29 -2.90
N THR A 67 5.71 -10.08 -2.95
CA THR A 67 5.83 -11.30 -2.15
C THR A 67 6.14 -10.94 -0.70
N ALA A 68 5.37 -11.51 0.23
CA ALA A 68 5.53 -11.38 1.68
C ALA A 68 5.79 -12.77 2.27
N VAL A 69 6.81 -12.87 3.11
CA VAL A 69 7.13 -14.10 3.85
C VAL A 69 6.69 -13.92 5.28
N VAL A 70 5.74 -14.74 5.73
CA VAL A 70 5.28 -14.75 7.13
C VAL A 70 5.87 -15.97 7.79
N SER A 71 6.92 -15.79 8.58
CA SER A 71 7.52 -16.87 9.38
C SER A 71 7.05 -16.85 10.83
N ASP A 72 6.63 -15.69 11.35
CA ASP A 72 6.15 -15.50 12.72
C ASP A 72 5.23 -14.26 12.80
N PHE A 73 4.31 -14.22 13.78
CA PHE A 73 3.31 -13.16 13.95
C PHE A 73 3.71 -12.04 14.91
N THR A 74 4.81 -12.21 15.64
CA THR A 74 5.46 -11.17 16.45
C THR A 74 6.46 -10.36 15.63
N GLY A 75 6.68 -10.79 14.39
CA GLY A 75 7.58 -10.16 13.43
C GLY A 75 7.14 -8.75 13.02
N PRO A 76 8.00 -8.10 12.24
CA PRO A 76 7.80 -6.72 11.85
C PRO A 76 6.57 -6.47 10.97
N ILE A 77 5.90 -5.35 11.22
CA ILE A 77 4.80 -4.85 10.38
C ILE A 77 5.33 -4.61 8.97
N THR A 78 4.67 -5.18 7.97
CA THR A 78 5.00 -4.95 6.56
C THR A 78 4.37 -3.65 6.09
N GLN A 79 5.17 -2.79 5.47
CA GLN A 79 4.69 -1.57 4.81
C GLN A 79 4.62 -1.78 3.29
N LEU A 80 3.53 -1.34 2.68
CA LEU A 80 3.34 -1.33 1.23
C LEU A 80 3.31 0.12 0.74
N ARG A 81 4.13 0.42 -0.26
CA ARG A 81 4.07 1.70 -0.96
C ARG A 81 3.14 1.59 -2.16
N VAL A 82 2.28 2.58 -2.32
CA VAL A 82 1.49 2.78 -3.52
C VAL A 82 1.68 4.20 -4.01
N ARG A 83 1.59 4.40 -5.32
CA ARG A 83 1.55 5.74 -5.92
C ARG A 83 0.34 5.87 -6.82
N LYS A 84 -0.15 7.10 -7.00
CA LYS A 84 -1.18 7.37 -7.99
C LYS A 84 -0.61 7.15 -9.39
N ARG A 85 -1.42 6.59 -10.27
CA ARG A 85 -1.11 6.47 -11.69
C ARG A 85 -1.06 7.86 -12.32
N ALA A 86 -0.24 7.99 -13.37
CA ALA A 86 -0.15 9.22 -14.15
C ALA A 86 -1.52 9.63 -14.72
N GLY A 87 -1.89 10.90 -14.58
CA GLY A 87 -3.19 11.44 -14.98
C GLY A 87 -4.33 11.17 -14.01
N LYS A 88 -4.08 10.49 -12.87
CA LYS A 88 -5.06 10.20 -11.81
C LYS A 88 -4.77 10.96 -10.51
N GLU A 89 -3.81 11.88 -10.52
CA GLU A 89 -3.26 12.59 -9.36
C GLU A 89 -4.34 13.36 -8.60
N LEU A 90 -5.31 13.93 -9.31
CA LEU A 90 -6.40 14.73 -8.76
C LEU A 90 -7.67 13.93 -8.47
N GLU A 91 -7.77 12.68 -8.94
CA GLU A 91 -8.97 11.88 -8.77
C GLU A 91 -9.11 11.38 -7.32
N PRO A 92 -10.27 11.58 -6.66
CA PRO A 92 -10.49 11.09 -5.32
C PRO A 92 -10.68 9.56 -5.31
N LEU A 93 -10.18 8.91 -4.25
CA LEU A 93 -10.36 7.46 -4.06
C LEU A 93 -11.78 7.10 -3.64
N LEU A 94 -12.39 7.95 -2.81
CA LEU A 94 -13.73 7.78 -2.29
C LEU A 94 -14.63 8.85 -2.90
N GLU A 95 -15.86 8.48 -3.21
CA GLU A 95 -16.88 9.44 -3.60
C GLU A 95 -17.10 10.39 -2.42
N GLN A 96 -17.04 11.70 -2.67
CA GLN A 96 -17.38 12.68 -1.64
C GLN A 96 -18.88 12.58 -1.39
N PRO A 97 -19.34 12.52 -0.12
CA PRO A 97 -20.75 12.61 0.16
C PRO A 97 -21.26 13.93 -0.44
N ALA A 98 -22.40 13.89 -1.13
CA ALA A 98 -23.03 15.09 -1.65
C ALA A 98 -23.20 16.07 -0.48
N GLU A 99 -22.71 17.30 -0.63
CA GLU A 99 -22.91 18.32 0.39
C GLU A 99 -24.43 18.46 0.60
N GLU A 100 -24.90 18.05 1.78
CA GLU A 100 -26.27 18.23 2.19
C GLU A 100 -26.47 19.74 2.35
N GLY A 101 -27.02 20.35 1.31
CA GLY A 101 -27.30 21.78 1.27
C GLY A 101 -28.17 22.13 2.46
N ASP A 102 -27.61 22.90 3.38
CA ASP A 102 -28.32 23.55 4.48
C ASP A 102 -29.37 24.50 3.89
N GLY A 103 -30.56 23.95 3.68
CA GLY A 103 -31.76 24.65 3.26
C GLY A 103 -32.72 24.75 4.42
N ALA A 104 -32.58 25.79 5.23
CA ALA A 104 -33.65 26.30 6.07
C ALA A 104 -33.54 27.83 6.18
N GLY A 105 -34.30 28.51 5.32
CA GLY A 105 -34.72 29.90 5.52
C GLY A 105 -35.95 30.01 6.41
#